data_AF-A0A7C1MM57-F1
#
_entry.id   AF-A0A7C1MM57-F1
#
_cell.length_a   1.000
_cell.length_b   1.000
_cell.length_c   1.000
_cell.angle_alpha   90.00
_cell.angle_beta   90.00
_cell.angle_gamma   90.00
#
_symmetry.space_group_name_H-M   'P 1'
#
loop_
_entity.id
_entity.type
_entity.pdbx_description
1 polymer ?
#
loop_
_entity_poly.entity_id
_entity_poly.type
_entity_poly.pdbx_seq_one_letter_code
_entity_poly.pdbx_strand_id
1 'polypeptide(L)' 'VGLTKKQYIGMELSETSISIMKSIKNIFDPNGILNPGKIFPDD' A
#
# COMPACT_ATOMS: atom_id res chain seq x y z
N VAL A 1 7.12 5.39 -4.23
CA VAL A 1 6.23 4.55 -5.07
C VAL A 1 5.04 5.41 -5.51
N GLY A 2 5.02 5.86 -6.76
CA GLY A 2 3.90 6.65 -7.31
C GLY A 2 2.82 5.76 -7.93
N LEU A 3 1.77 6.36 -8.50
CA LEU A 3 0.69 5.66 -9.21
C LEU A 3 1.24 4.70 -10.27
N THR A 4 2.30 5.09 -10.97
CA THR A 4 2.95 4.31 -12.02
C THR A 4 3.52 2.98 -11.54
N LYS A 5 3.97 2.93 -10.27
CA LYS A 5 4.54 1.71 -9.66
C LYS A 5 3.53 0.87 -8.87
N LYS A 6 2.31 1.38 -8.64
CA LYS A 6 1.23 0.69 -7.89
C LYS A 6 0.91 -0.68 -8.47
N GLN A 7 0.81 -0.76 -9.80
CA GLN A 7 0.47 -1.99 -10.54
C GLN A 7 1.56 -3.08 -10.52
N TYR A 8 2.81 -2.71 -10.23
CA TYR A 8 3.95 -3.65 -10.23
C TYR A 8 4.30 -4.15 -8.82
N ILE A 9 3.67 -3.60 -7.77
CA ILE A 9 3.99 -3.97 -6.39
C ILE A 9 3.77 -5.46 -6.10
N GLY A 10 2.73 -6.07 -6.68
CA GLY A 10 2.47 -7.50 -6.54
C GLY A 10 3.51 -8.40 -7.23
N MET A 11 4.32 -7.84 -8.13
CA MET A 11 5.43 -8.56 -8.77
C MET A 11 6.72 -8.49 -7.95
N GLU A 12 6.91 -7.44 -7.13
CA GLU A 12 8.13 -7.21 -6.34
C GLU A 12 7.99 -7.66 -4.89
N LEU A 13 6.77 -7.64 -4.33
CA LEU A 13 6.51 -7.88 -2.91
C LEU A 13 5.49 -8.99 -2.72
N SER A 14 5.74 -9.87 -1.76
CA SER A 14 4.81 -10.91 -1.37
C SER A 14 3.52 -10.32 -0.80
N GLU A 15 2.41 -11.06 -0.92
CA GLU A 15 1.13 -10.69 -0.30
C GLU A 15 1.26 -10.47 1.22
N THR A 16 2.07 -11.28 1.90
CA THR A 16 2.37 -11.13 3.32
C THR A 16 3.04 -9.78 3.62
N SER A 17 4.03 -9.38 2.82
CA SER A 17 4.70 -8.09 2.97
C SER A 17 3.72 -6.93 2.74
N ILE A 18 2.84 -7.05 1.73
CA ILE A 18 1.79 -6.06 1.44
C ILE A 18 0.81 -5.93 2.61
N SER A 19 0.37 -7.05 3.19
CA SER A 19 -0.53 -7.09 4.35
C SER A 19 0.08 -6.42 5.59
N ILE A 20 1.36 -6.68 5.86
CA ILE A 20 2.09 -6.02 6.97
C ILE A 20 2.17 -4.52 6.73
N MET A 21 2.51 -4.07 5.52
CA MET A 21 2.56 -2.64 5.20
C MET A 21 1.19 -1.97 5.31
N LYS A 22 0.10 -2.61 4.87
CA LYS A 22 -1.29 -2.14 5.05
C LYS A 22 -1.60 -1.98 6.55
N SER A 23 -1.20 -2.95 7.37
CA SER A 23 -1.41 -2.94 8.83
C SER A 23 -0.67 -1.80 9.52
N ILE A 24 0.62 -1.61 9.18
CA ILE A 24 1.42 -0.49 9.69
C ILE A 24 0.80 0.84 9.28
N LYS A 25 0.41 0.98 8.01
CA LYS A 25 -0.23 2.19 7.49
C LYS A 25 -1.49 2.54 8.25
N ASN A 26 -2.33 1.56 8.58
CA ASN A 26 -3.57 1.77 9.34
C ASN A 26 -3.32 2.25 10.78
N ILE A 27 -2.22 1.82 11.42
CA ILE A 27 -1.85 2.28 12.77
C ILE A 27 -1.49 3.77 12.76
N PHE A 28 -0.74 4.22 11.75
CA PHE A 28 -0.22 5.59 11.69
C PHE A 28 -1.13 6.57 10.94
N ASP A 29 -2.04 6.08 10.11
CA ASP A 29 -2.97 6.90 9.32
C ASP A 29 -4.34 6.21 9.19
N PRO A 30 -5.07 6.03 10.31
CA PRO A 30 -6.37 5.34 10.32
C PRO A 30 -7.45 6.07 9.51
N ASN A 31 -7.27 7.38 9.29
CA ASN A 31 -8.20 8.20 8.52
C ASN A 31 -7.79 8.33 7.04
N GLY A 32 -6.69 7.70 6.62
CA GLY A 32 -6.25 7.69 5.22
C GLY A 32 -5.89 9.07 4.64
N ILE A 33 -5.48 10.03 5.48
CA ILE A 33 -5.20 11.41 5.09
C ILE A 33 -3.86 11.51 4.33
N LEU A 34 -2.91 10.64 4.67
CA LEU A 34 -1.56 10.69 4.11
C LEU A 34 -1.49 9.85 2.83
N ASN A 35 -1.40 10.51 1.68
CA ASN A 35 -1.25 9.88 0.37
C ASN A 35 -2.43 8.95 -0.02
N PRO A 36 -3.67 9.46 -0.06
CA PRO A 36 -4.84 8.68 -0.43
C PRO A 36 -4.67 8.07 -1.83
N GLY A 37 -5.04 6.79 -1.98
CA GLY A 37 -5.01 6.06 -3.26
C GLY A 37 -3.62 5.77 -3.83
N LYS A 38 -2.54 6.08 -3.11
CA LYS A 38 -1.17 5.72 -3.49
C LYS A 38 -0.72 4.49 -2.70
N ILE A 39 0.20 3.72 -3.30
CA ILE A 39 0.94 2.57 -2.71
C ILE A 39 0.31 1.20 -2.97
N PHE A 40 -0.88 0.86 -2.46
CA PHE A 40 -1.40 -0.52 -2.58
C PHE A 40 -2.37 -0.67 -3.74
N PRO A 41 -2.27 -1.73 -4.57
CA PRO A 41 -3.30 -2.05 -5.57
C PRO A 41 -4.70 -2.08 -4.93
N ASP A 42 -5.71 -1.66 -5.70
CA ASP A 42 -7.10 -1.82 -5.29
C ASP A 42 -7.41 -3.32 -5.28
N ASP A 43 -8.21 -3.78 -4.32
CA ASP A 43 -8.56 -5.20 -4.16
C ASP A 43 -9.42 -5.72 -5.35
#